data_AF-A0A396SSR0-F1
#
_entry.id   AF-A0A396SSR0-F1
#
_cell.length_a   1.000
_cell.length_b   1.000
_cell.length_c   1.000
_cell.angle_alpha   90.00
_cell.angle_beta   90.00
_cell.angle_gamma   90.00
#
_symmetry.space_group_name_H-M   'P 1'
#
loop_
_entity.id
_entity.type
_entity.pdbx_description
1 polymer ?
#
loop_
_entity_poly.entity_id
_entity_poly.type
_entity_poly.pdbx_seq_one_letter_code
_entity_poly.pdbx_strand_id
1 'polypeptide(L)'
;MIKIKFTNRLNQSGLSLVEVVASIVILSIILLSFFTMLVQSAKTTKTSEEIIDATYIAQTEIEELYAYSAKNPFPIGNFEANIFPNFHFIKSKNENGIEEYYYEKQESAYIILKVTPKTIASTNLTRVLIQIYDKKNGTMKAQMENTLEWGT
;
A
#
# COMPACT_ATOMS: atom_id res chain seq x y z
N MET A 1 -29.66 -84.06 -26.06
CA MET A 1 -28.28 -83.55 -26.29
C MET A 1 -28.35 -82.03 -26.29
N ILE A 2 -27.92 -81.37 -25.21
CA ILE A 2 -28.07 -79.92 -25.02
C ILE A 2 -26.73 -79.26 -25.42
N LYS A 3 -26.76 -78.38 -26.44
CA LYS A 3 -25.60 -77.56 -26.81
C LYS A 3 -25.63 -76.25 -26.00
N ILE A 4 -24.71 -76.11 -25.05
CA ILE A 4 -24.51 -74.87 -24.29
C ILE A 4 -23.68 -73.91 -25.16
N LYS A 5 -24.25 -72.76 -25.53
CA LYS A 5 -23.53 -71.66 -26.17
C LYS A 5 -22.79 -70.85 -25.10
N PHE A 6 -21.46 -70.88 -25.11
CA PHE A 6 -20.64 -69.93 -24.35
C PHE A 6 -20.63 -68.59 -25.08
N THR A 7 -21.30 -67.59 -24.50
CA THR A 7 -21.24 -66.22 -24.98
C THR A 7 -20.11 -65.50 -24.23
N ASN A 8 -18.94 -65.38 -24.84
CA ASN A 8 -17.85 -64.55 -24.31
C ASN A 8 -18.25 -63.07 -24.44
N ARG A 9 -18.73 -62.47 -23.34
CA ARG A 9 -18.79 -61.00 -23.23
C ARG A 9 -17.43 -60.51 -22.77
N LEU A 10 -16.54 -60.21 -23.71
CA LEU A 10 -15.34 -59.44 -23.42
C LEU A 10 -15.76 -57.99 -23.13
N ASN A 11 -15.85 -57.67 -21.84
CA ASN A 11 -16.08 -56.32 -21.36
C ASN A 11 -14.79 -55.49 -21.62
N GLN A 12 -14.77 -54.70 -22.70
CA GLN A 12 -13.63 -53.82 -23.06
C GLN A 12 -13.69 -52.45 -22.36
N SER A 13 -14.38 -52.32 -21.23
CA SER A 13 -14.45 -51.08 -20.46
C SER A 13 -13.23 -50.90 -19.54
N GLY A 14 -12.02 -50.94 -20.10
CA GLY A 14 -10.78 -50.57 -19.43
C GLY A 14 -10.24 -49.24 -19.98
N LEU A 15 -9.79 -48.35 -19.10
CA LEU A 15 -9.15 -47.08 -19.47
C LEU A 15 -7.97 -47.32 -20.43
N SER A 16 -8.02 -46.71 -21.61
CA SER A 16 -6.92 -46.74 -22.57
C SER A 16 -5.74 -45.91 -22.05
N LEU A 17 -4.51 -46.34 -22.36
CA LEU A 17 -3.29 -45.58 -22.04
C LEU A 17 -3.37 -44.15 -22.59
N VAL A 18 -3.96 -43.99 -23.79
CA VAL A 18 -4.16 -42.69 -24.43
C VAL A 18 -5.09 -41.80 -23.63
N GLU A 19 -6.15 -42.35 -23.04
CA GLU A 19 -7.11 -41.60 -22.23
C GLU A 19 -6.50 -41.13 -20.91
N VAL A 20 -5.67 -41.97 -20.29
CA VAL A 20 -4.93 -41.61 -19.07
C VAL A 20 -3.96 -40.47 -19.35
N VAL A 21 -3.18 -40.57 -20.44
CA VAL A 21 -2.24 -39.51 -20.83
C VAL A 21 -2.97 -38.21 -21.17
N ALA A 22 -4.06 -38.28 -21.95
CA ALA A 22 -4.88 -37.11 -22.26
C ALA A 22 -5.46 -36.45 -20.99
N SER A 23 -5.93 -37.26 -20.03
CA SER A 23 -6.47 -36.76 -18.77
C SER A 23 -5.40 -36.05 -17.92
N ILE A 24 -4.18 -36.59 -17.84
CA ILE A 24 -3.06 -35.98 -17.12
C ILE A 24 -2.66 -34.65 -17.79
N VAL A 25 -2.63 -34.61 -19.13
CA VAL A 25 -2.30 -33.38 -19.88
C VAL A 25 -3.34 -32.30 -19.62
N ILE A 26 -4.64 -32.64 -19.74
CA ILE A 26 -5.73 -31.70 -19.48
C ILE A 26 -5.67 -31.20 -18.03
N LEU A 27 -5.50 -32.11 -17.07
CA LEU A 27 -5.36 -31.75 -15.66
C LEU A 27 -4.17 -30.83 -15.42
N SER A 28 -3.03 -31.09 -16.06
CA SER A 28 -1.82 -30.27 -15.91
C SER A 28 -2.04 -28.84 -16.43
N ILE A 29 -2.72 -28.69 -17.57
CA ILE A 29 -3.08 -27.37 -18.13
C ILE A 29 -3.97 -26.60 -17.14
N ILE A 30 -4.94 -27.27 -16.55
CA ILE A 30 -5.84 -26.69 -15.55
C ILE A 30 -5.06 -26.30 -14.28
N LEU A 31 -4.16 -27.16 -13.79
CA LEU A 31 -3.38 -26.85 -12.59
C LEU A 31 -2.45 -25.65 -12.81
N LEU A 32 -1.79 -25.57 -13.97
CA LEU A 32 -0.90 -24.45 -14.30
C LEU A 32 -1.64 -23.11 -14.32
N SER A 33 -2.90 -23.07 -14.78
CA SER A 33 -3.68 -21.84 -14.77
C SER A 33 -4.04 -21.38 -13.35
N PHE A 34 -4.28 -22.31 -12.42
CA PHE A 34 -4.49 -21.96 -11.01
C PHE A 34 -3.21 -21.57 -10.28
N PHE A 35 -2.06 -22.15 -10.62
CA PHE A 35 -0.78 -21.80 -9.99
C PHE A 35 -0.43 -20.32 -10.17
N THR A 36 -0.63 -19.77 -11.37
CA THR A 36 -0.37 -18.34 -11.62
C THR A 36 -1.27 -17.45 -10.78
N MET A 37 -2.55 -17.81 -10.66
CA MET A 37 -3.53 -17.11 -9.83
C MET A 37 -3.15 -17.16 -8.35
N LEU A 38 -2.70 -18.31 -7.83
CA LEU A 38 -2.25 -18.45 -6.45
C LEU A 38 -1.02 -17.58 -6.15
N VAL A 39 -0.02 -17.58 -7.04
CA VAL A 39 1.18 -16.73 -6.92
C VAL A 39 0.79 -15.25 -6.95
N GLN A 40 -0.12 -14.87 -7.85
CA GLN A 40 -0.60 -13.50 -7.94
C GLN A 40 -1.37 -13.09 -6.68
N SER A 41 -2.23 -13.97 -6.16
CA SER A 41 -2.95 -13.75 -4.91
C SER A 41 -2.00 -13.50 -3.75
N ALA A 42 -0.96 -14.32 -3.59
CA ALA A 42 0.02 -14.14 -2.51
C ALA A 42 0.76 -12.79 -2.60
N LYS A 43 1.12 -12.37 -3.82
CA LYS A 43 1.76 -11.05 -4.06
C LYS A 43 0.79 -9.90 -3.75
N THR A 44 -0.46 -10.02 -4.17
CA THR A 44 -1.50 -9.01 -3.89
C THR A 44 -1.75 -8.90 -2.39
N THR A 45 -1.89 -10.01 -1.67
CA THR A 45 -2.07 -10.00 -0.20
C THR A 45 -0.93 -9.27 0.49
N LYS A 46 0.32 -9.61 0.18
CA LYS A 46 1.48 -8.93 0.76
C LYS A 46 1.49 -7.43 0.44
N THR A 47 1.16 -7.05 -0.80
CA THR A 47 1.11 -5.64 -1.20
C THR A 47 0.01 -4.90 -0.44
N SER A 48 -1.15 -5.51 -0.25
CA SER A 48 -2.25 -4.94 0.53
C SER A 48 -1.86 -4.75 2.01
N GLU A 49 -1.17 -5.71 2.62
CA GLU A 49 -0.63 -5.59 3.98
C GLU A 49 0.32 -4.38 4.09
N GLU A 50 1.29 -4.26 3.18
CA GLU A 50 2.23 -3.14 3.14
C GLU A 50 1.52 -1.77 2.98
N ILE A 51 0.45 -1.70 2.19
CA ILE A 51 -0.34 -0.47 2.00
C ILE A 51 -1.13 -0.12 3.28
N ILE A 52 -1.72 -1.12 3.94
CA ILE A 52 -2.46 -0.93 5.20
C ILE A 52 -1.51 -0.41 6.28
N ASP A 53 -0.34 -1.04 6.44
CA ASP A 53 0.67 -0.62 7.41
C ASP A 53 1.16 0.80 7.13
N ALA A 54 1.47 1.12 5.86
CA ALA A 54 1.84 2.47 5.47
C ALA A 54 0.72 3.48 5.75
N THR A 55 -0.54 3.13 5.48
CA THR A 55 -1.68 4.02 5.76
C THR A 55 -1.83 4.27 7.26
N TYR A 56 -1.64 3.25 8.10
CA TYR A 56 -1.68 3.40 9.56
C TYR A 56 -0.60 4.34 10.08
N ILE A 57 0.63 4.21 9.55
CA ILE A 57 1.73 5.12 9.87
C ILE A 57 1.37 6.55 9.43
N ALA A 58 0.85 6.76 8.21
CA ALA A 58 0.47 8.09 7.72
C ALA A 58 -0.62 8.74 8.59
N GLN A 59 -1.61 7.93 9.01
CA GLN A 59 -2.67 8.40 9.88
C GLN A 59 -2.12 8.82 11.25
N THR A 60 -1.25 8.01 11.85
CA THR A 60 -0.63 8.29 13.15
C THR A 60 0.14 9.61 13.10
N GLU A 61 0.95 9.82 12.06
CA GLU A 61 1.74 11.05 11.91
C GLU A 61 0.84 12.31 11.71
N ILE A 62 -0.31 12.19 11.02
CA ILE A 62 -1.29 13.28 10.93
C ILE A 62 -1.96 13.54 12.28
N GLU A 63 -2.33 12.50 13.00
CA GLU A 63 -2.95 12.62 14.33
C GLU A 63 -2.00 13.28 15.33
N GLU A 64 -0.72 12.91 15.31
CA GLU A 64 0.31 13.56 16.12
C GLU A 64 0.46 15.03 15.78
N LEU A 65 0.51 15.37 14.49
CA LEU A 65 0.62 16.77 14.05
C LEU A 65 -0.63 17.59 14.39
N TYR A 66 -1.83 17.00 14.27
CA TYR A 66 -3.08 17.63 14.69
C TYR A 66 -3.13 17.83 16.22
N ALA A 67 -2.74 16.82 17.00
CA ALA A 67 -2.66 16.94 18.46
C ALA A 67 -1.64 18.02 18.87
N TYR A 68 -0.55 18.16 18.12
CA TYR A 68 0.43 19.21 18.32
C TYR A 68 -0.14 20.60 17.99
N SER A 69 -0.84 20.75 16.87
CA SER A 69 -1.45 22.03 16.46
C SER A 69 -2.55 22.49 17.43
N ALA A 70 -3.31 21.55 18.00
CA ALA A 70 -4.34 21.84 19.00
C ALA A 70 -3.75 22.29 20.35
N LYS A 71 -2.63 21.71 20.78
CA LYS A 71 -1.99 22.05 22.06
C LYS A 71 -1.18 23.34 22.01
N ASN A 72 -0.71 23.72 20.82
CA ASN A 72 0.19 24.86 20.66
C ASN A 72 -0.36 25.86 19.63
N PRO A 73 -1.31 26.71 20.03
CA PRO A 73 -1.79 27.81 19.20
C PRO A 73 -0.65 28.81 18.97
N PHE A 74 -0.07 28.84 17.77
CA PHE A 74 0.96 29.81 17.42
C PHE A 74 0.43 30.81 16.39
N PRO A 75 0.73 32.12 16.55
CA PRO A 75 0.55 33.07 15.46
C PRO A 75 1.44 32.66 14.27
N ILE A 76 0.86 32.65 13.07
CA ILE A 76 1.46 32.19 11.78
C ILE A 76 2.92 32.63 11.59
N GLY A 77 3.30 33.81 12.12
CA GLY A 77 4.65 34.37 12.01
C GLY A 77 5.79 33.53 12.60
N ASN A 78 5.50 32.53 13.45
CA ASN A 78 6.51 31.69 14.10
C ASN A 78 6.34 30.19 13.83
N PHE A 79 5.68 29.80 12.73
CA PHE A 79 5.52 28.39 12.33
C PHE A 79 6.88 27.67 12.30
N GLU A 80 7.91 28.33 11.77
CA GLU A 80 9.25 27.78 11.69
C GLU A 80 9.94 27.63 13.06
N ALA A 81 9.81 28.62 13.94
CA ALA A 81 10.51 28.59 15.23
C ALA A 81 9.96 27.51 16.18
N ASN A 82 8.69 27.13 16.03
CA ASN A 82 8.00 26.27 17.00
C ASN A 82 7.82 24.82 16.57
N ILE A 83 7.82 24.51 15.27
CA ILE A 83 7.65 23.11 14.80
C ILE A 83 9.01 22.44 14.56
N PHE A 84 10.00 23.19 14.09
CA PHE A 84 11.32 22.66 13.71
C PHE A 84 12.12 22.00 14.84
N PRO A 85 12.07 22.47 16.11
CA PRO A 85 12.83 21.83 17.19
C PRO A 85 12.37 20.40 17.48
N ASN A 86 11.07 20.10 17.26
CA ASN A 86 10.48 18.81 17.63
C ASN A 86 10.51 17.80 16.47
N PHE A 87 10.52 18.26 15.23
CA PHE A 87 10.36 17.41 14.04
C PHE A 87 11.53 17.49 13.04
N HIS A 88 12.65 18.17 13.34
CA HIS A 88 13.85 18.24 12.48
C HIS A 88 13.55 18.54 10.99
N PHE A 89 12.58 19.41 10.71
CA PHE A 89 12.20 19.76 9.34
C PHE A 89 13.35 20.43 8.57
N ILE A 90 13.49 20.07 7.31
CA ILE A 90 14.37 20.71 6.34
C ILE A 90 13.52 21.64 5.48
N LYS A 91 13.93 22.91 5.38
CA LYS A 91 13.27 23.91 4.53
C LYS A 91 13.70 23.73 3.08
N SER A 92 12.72 23.70 2.17
CA SER A 92 12.91 23.70 0.73
C SER A 92 11.89 24.63 0.07
N LYS A 93 12.04 24.89 -1.22
CA LYS A 93 11.06 25.61 -2.04
C LYS A 93 10.60 24.71 -3.17
N ASN A 94 9.30 24.69 -3.44
CA ASN A 94 8.79 23.97 -4.60
C ASN A 94 9.01 24.75 -5.90
N GLU A 95 8.63 24.13 -7.02
CA GLU A 95 8.75 24.69 -8.37
C GLU A 95 8.03 26.04 -8.54
N ASN A 96 7.02 26.31 -7.70
CA ASN A 96 6.26 27.56 -7.68
C ASN A 96 6.82 28.60 -6.71
N GLY A 97 7.98 28.33 -6.10
CA GLY A 97 8.63 29.22 -5.13
C GLY A 97 7.97 29.27 -3.75
N ILE A 98 7.00 28.39 -3.49
CA ILE A 98 6.33 28.27 -2.18
C ILE A 98 7.23 27.49 -1.24
N GLU A 99 7.34 27.96 0.00
CA GLU A 99 8.11 27.27 1.04
C GLU A 99 7.44 25.94 1.40
N GLU A 100 8.21 24.87 1.33
CA GLU A 100 7.80 23.53 1.71
C GLU A 100 8.78 22.97 2.74
N TYR A 101 8.23 22.33 3.76
CA TYR A 101 9.00 21.73 4.84
C TYR A 101 8.96 20.22 4.72
N TYR A 102 10.13 19.58 4.81
CA TYR A 102 10.31 18.15 4.62
C TYR A 102 10.86 17.52 5.89
N TYR A 103 10.22 16.47 6.39
CA TYR A 103 10.78 15.62 7.42
C TYR A 103 10.96 14.21 6.86
N GLU A 104 12.18 13.69 6.99
CA GLU A 104 12.54 12.33 6.61
C GLU A 104 12.74 11.48 7.88
N LYS A 105 11.94 10.44 8.04
CA LYS A 105 12.07 9.46 9.12
C LYS A 105 12.29 8.08 8.51
N GLN A 106 13.29 7.37 9.03
CA GLN A 106 13.56 5.99 8.65
C GLN A 106 13.37 5.08 9.86
N GLU A 107 12.21 4.43 9.92
CA GLU A 107 11.90 3.37 10.89
C GLU A 107 11.74 2.03 10.14
N SER A 108 10.52 1.48 10.08
CA SER A 108 10.14 0.34 9.25
C SER A 108 9.82 0.73 7.80
N ALA A 109 9.57 2.01 7.55
CA ALA A 109 9.29 2.61 6.24
C ALA A 109 10.02 3.95 6.10
N TYR A 110 10.10 4.46 4.86
CA TYR A 110 10.65 5.78 4.57
C TYR A 110 9.53 6.80 4.48
N ILE A 111 9.45 7.68 5.48
CA ILE A 111 8.38 8.65 5.61
C ILE A 111 8.89 10.00 5.11
N ILE A 112 8.13 10.64 4.22
CA ILE A 112 8.32 12.03 3.79
C ILE A 112 7.08 12.82 4.20
N LEU A 113 7.21 13.66 5.21
CA LEU A 113 6.19 14.60 5.61
C LEU A 113 6.46 15.94 4.93
N LYS A 114 5.53 16.38 4.07
CA LYS A 114 5.55 17.68 3.39
C LYS A 114 4.52 18.60 4.01
N VAL A 115 4.95 19.79 4.41
CA VAL A 115 4.05 20.80 4.96
C VAL A 115 4.12 22.06 4.11
N THR A 116 2.97 22.49 3.60
CA THR A 116 2.83 23.70 2.77
C THR A 116 1.87 24.67 3.46
N PRO A 117 2.36 25.77 4.05
CA PRO A 117 1.49 26.77 4.64
C PRO A 117 0.61 27.41 3.57
N LYS A 118 -0.70 27.53 3.84
CA LYS A 118 -1.62 28.26 2.97
C LYS A 118 -1.68 29.70 3.46
N THR A 119 -0.76 30.54 3.01
CA THR A 119 -0.73 31.97 3.32
C THR A 119 -1.84 32.71 2.57
N ILE A 120 -3.08 32.53 3.00
CA ILE A 120 -4.13 33.54 2.79
C ILE A 120 -4.14 34.42 4.03
N ALA A 121 -4.07 35.74 3.84
CA ALA A 121 -3.74 36.79 4.81
C ALA A 121 -4.63 36.89 6.09
N SER A 122 -5.46 35.90 6.39
CA SER A 122 -6.37 35.89 7.54
C SER A 122 -6.71 34.50 8.09
N THR A 123 -6.08 33.41 7.61
CA THR A 123 -6.42 32.05 8.05
C THR A 123 -5.20 31.31 8.59
N ASN A 124 -5.30 30.74 9.80
CA ASN A 124 -4.26 29.91 10.41
C ASN A 124 -4.23 28.48 9.81
N LEU A 125 -4.44 28.34 8.50
CA LEU A 125 -4.58 27.05 7.83
C LEU A 125 -3.30 26.63 7.13
N THR A 126 -2.89 25.38 7.33
CA THR A 126 -1.73 24.77 6.69
C THR A 126 -2.14 23.47 6.03
N ARG A 127 -1.70 23.26 4.80
CA ARG A 127 -1.88 21.98 4.10
C ARG A 127 -0.73 21.05 4.49
N VAL A 128 -1.07 19.86 4.93
CA VAL A 128 -0.14 18.81 5.30
C VAL A 128 -0.33 17.64 4.36
N LEU A 129 0.77 17.16 3.80
CA LEU A 129 0.83 16.02 2.91
C LEU A 129 1.86 15.03 3.44
N ILE A 130 1.42 13.84 3.82
CA ILE A 130 2.31 12.74 4.24
C ILE A 130 2.41 11.75 3.10
N GLN A 131 3.64 11.38 2.73
CA GLN A 131 3.93 10.37 1.73
C GLN A 131 4.85 9.32 2.35
N ILE A 132 4.47 8.05 2.21
CA ILE A 132 5.24 6.93 2.75
C ILE A 132 5.71 6.05 1.61
N TYR A 133 6.99 5.72 1.66
CA TYR A 133 7.70 4.93 0.68
C TYR A 133 8.26 3.67 1.34
N ASP A 134 8.44 2.61 0.56
CA ASP A 134 9.09 1.37 1.02
C ASP A 134 10.55 1.60 1.41
N LYS A 135 11.24 2.52 0.75
CA LYS A 135 12.63 2.92 1.00
C LYS A 135 12.92 4.31 0.43
N LYS A 136 14.09 4.85 0.74
CA LYS A 136 14.57 6.10 0.14
C LYS A 136 14.58 5.99 -1.39
N ASN A 137 13.91 6.93 -2.06
CA ASN A 137 13.67 6.94 -3.52
C ASN A 137 12.94 5.68 -4.05
N GLY A 138 12.13 5.04 -3.21
CA GLY A 138 11.36 3.86 -3.55
C GLY A 138 9.99 4.16 -4.16
N THR A 139 9.12 3.15 -4.13
CA THR A 139 7.72 3.27 -4.54
C THR A 139 6.88 3.82 -3.40
N MET A 140 6.00 4.78 -3.70
CA MET A 140 5.04 5.30 -2.73
C MET A 140 4.01 4.22 -2.41
N LYS A 141 3.82 3.94 -1.12
CA LYS A 141 2.88 2.95 -0.58
C LYS A 141 1.59 3.58 -0.09
N ALA A 142 1.69 4.76 0.52
CA ALA A 142 0.53 5.51 1.00
C ALA A 142 0.78 7.02 0.88
N GLN A 143 -0.32 7.75 0.73
CA GLN A 143 -0.36 9.21 0.77
C GLN A 143 -1.61 9.67 1.51
N MET A 144 -1.45 10.59 2.44
CA MET A 144 -2.57 11.19 3.16
C MET A 144 -2.41 12.70 3.21
N GLU A 145 -3.52 13.41 3.08
CA GLU A 145 -3.55 14.86 3.01
C GLU A 145 -4.58 15.41 3.98
N ASN A 146 -4.22 16.47 4.71
CA ASN A 146 -5.13 17.16 5.60
C ASN A 146 -4.87 18.68 5.60
N THR A 147 -5.85 19.47 6.03
CA THR A 147 -5.69 20.89 6.31
C THR A 147 -5.82 21.11 7.82
N LEU A 148 -4.76 21.62 8.44
CA LEU A 148 -4.71 21.86 9.88
C LEU A 148 -4.91 23.35 10.17
N GLU A 149 -5.72 23.64 11.19
CA GLU A 149 -5.84 24.97 11.78
C GLU A 149 -4.92 25.09 12.99
N TRP A 150 -4.16 26.19 13.04
CA TRP A 150 -3.17 26.47 14.06
C TRP A 150 -3.69 27.54 15.00
N GLY A 151 -4.20 27.10 16.14
CA GLY A 151 -4.62 27.96 17.23
C GLY A 151 -5.97 28.66 17.07
N THR A 152 -6.78 28.45 18.09
CA THR A 152 -7.94 29.27 18.49
C THR A 152 -7.62 30.05 19.75
#